data_AF-A0A9P9NBC5-F1
#
_entry.id   AF-A0A9P9NBC5-F1
#
_cell.length_a   1.000
_cell.length_b   1.000
_cell.length_c   1.000
_cell.angle_alpha   90.00
_cell.angle_beta   90.00
_cell.angle_gamma   90.00
#
_symmetry.space_group_name_H-M   'P 1'
#
loop_
_entity.id
_entity.type
_entity.pdbx_description
1 polymer ?
#
loop_
_entity_poly.entity_id
_entity_poly.type
_entity_poly.pdbx_seq_one_letter_code
_entity_poly.pdbx_strand_id
1 'polypeptide(L)'
;ITVKTWMHVVAVNKTVEGGWIPEDQLAAQFAVLNENFAPNHVKFVLEGITRTINAAWSTDVTGAELEMKSALRKGDYKTLNLYFTTFLRGDALGYAYYPTTTTVGSPAFNLSGATNRFDTVPGGSATNYNLGKTVTHEVGHWMGLAHTFDGYSCDGPGDYVADTAVHSAPTRGCPIGLDTCIDAEGPDPIHNYMDYSYDACYEEFTALQTKRMFDMWYMYR
;
A
#
# COMPACT_ATOMS: atom_id res chain seq x y z
N ILE A 1 15.30 -8.12 3.12
CA ILE A 1 15.73 -7.35 1.92
C ILE A 1 15.80 -5.85 2.23
N THR A 2 16.65 -5.10 1.52
CA THR A 2 16.72 -3.63 1.63
C THR A 2 16.19 -3.01 0.34
N VAL A 3 15.19 -2.14 0.45
CA VAL A 3 14.45 -1.55 -0.67
C VAL A 3 14.74 -0.05 -0.72
N LYS A 4 15.26 0.43 -1.84
CA LYS A 4 15.40 1.87 -2.08
C LYS A 4 14.03 2.47 -2.31
N THR A 5 13.77 3.66 -1.75
CA THR A 5 12.44 4.25 -1.77
C THR A 5 12.48 5.74 -2.09
N TRP A 6 11.60 6.15 -3.00
CA TRP A 6 11.29 7.55 -3.29
C TRP A 6 9.86 7.85 -2.89
N MET A 7 9.64 9.05 -2.33
CA MET A 7 8.30 9.59 -2.06
C MET A 7 8.03 10.79 -2.95
N HIS A 8 6.92 10.74 -3.69
CA HIS A 8 6.51 11.76 -4.64
C HIS A 8 5.22 12.41 -4.15
N VAL A 9 5.31 13.64 -3.66
CA VAL A 9 4.12 14.44 -3.32
C VAL A 9 3.65 15.14 -4.60
N VAL A 10 2.45 14.79 -5.07
CA VAL A 10 1.82 15.38 -6.24
C VAL A 10 0.58 16.11 -5.79
N ALA A 11 0.66 17.43 -5.73
CA ALA A 11 -0.33 18.30 -5.12
C ALA A 11 -0.99 19.21 -6.15
N VAL A 12 -2.20 19.66 -5.85
CA VAL A 12 -2.94 20.67 -6.62
C VAL A 12 -2.34 22.06 -6.43
N ASN A 13 -1.90 22.38 -5.20
CA ASN A 13 -1.26 23.64 -4.84
C ASN A 13 -0.40 23.44 -3.56
N LYS A 14 0.12 24.52 -2.96
CA LYS A 14 1.02 24.46 -1.78
C LYS A 14 0.30 24.49 -0.42
N THR A 15 -0.99 24.21 -0.37
CA THR A 15 -1.75 24.05 0.89
C THR A 15 -1.83 22.58 1.28
N VAL A 16 -2.06 22.30 2.56
CA VAL A 16 -2.22 20.93 3.05
C VAL A 16 -3.42 20.28 2.37
N GLU A 17 -4.56 20.98 2.29
CA GLU A 17 -5.79 20.55 1.62
C GLU A 17 -5.57 20.29 0.12
N GLY A 18 -4.63 21.02 -0.50
CA GLY A 18 -4.18 20.82 -1.86
C GLY A 18 -3.20 19.66 -2.05
N GLY A 19 -2.91 18.85 -1.02
CA GLY A 19 -2.01 17.71 -1.09
C GLY A 19 -0.55 18.01 -0.76
N TRP A 20 -0.23 19.23 -0.29
CA TRP A 20 1.14 19.62 0.06
C TRP A 20 1.53 19.11 1.45
N ILE A 21 1.73 17.79 1.58
CA ILE A 21 2.00 17.11 2.85
C ILE A 21 3.22 17.75 3.57
N PRO A 22 3.10 18.17 4.83
CA PRO A 22 4.21 18.62 5.67
C PRO A 22 5.37 17.62 5.78
N GLU A 23 6.59 18.10 6.02
CA GLU A 23 7.79 17.24 6.06
C GLU A 23 7.79 16.25 7.24
N ASP A 24 7.27 16.67 8.39
CA ASP A 24 7.11 15.84 9.58
C ASP A 24 6.14 14.68 9.34
N GLN A 25 5.01 14.92 8.65
CA GLN A 25 4.07 13.87 8.27
C GLN A 25 4.69 12.87 7.28
N LEU A 26 5.49 13.33 6.31
CA LEU A 26 6.20 12.45 5.38
C LEU A 26 7.27 11.61 6.11
N ALA A 27 8.00 12.21 7.04
CA ALA A 27 8.97 11.51 7.86
C ALA A 27 8.29 10.45 8.74
N ALA A 28 7.16 10.80 9.36
CA ALA A 28 6.34 9.86 10.13
C ALA A 28 5.82 8.71 9.26
N GLN A 29 5.32 9.00 8.05
CA GLN A 29 4.87 7.97 7.12
C GLN A 29 6.00 6.98 6.76
N PHE A 30 7.20 7.48 6.50
CA PHE A 30 8.34 6.62 6.18
C PHE A 30 8.81 5.79 7.39
N ALA A 31 8.68 6.35 8.61
CA ALA A 31 8.95 5.62 9.85
C ALA A 31 7.95 4.48 10.04
N VAL A 32 6.65 4.73 9.90
CA VAL A 32 5.58 3.71 10.00
C VAL A 32 5.81 2.58 9.00
N LEU A 33 6.18 2.91 7.75
CA LEU A 33 6.47 1.89 6.74
C LEU A 33 7.62 0.97 7.17
N ASN A 34 8.70 1.52 7.72
CA ASN A 34 9.81 0.69 8.22
C ASN A 34 9.42 -0.11 9.47
N GLU A 35 8.65 0.49 10.39
CA GLU A 35 8.19 -0.17 11.60
C GLU A 35 7.36 -1.43 11.28
N ASN A 36 6.37 -1.31 10.39
CA ASN A 36 5.46 -2.41 10.08
C ASN A 36 6.13 -3.56 9.30
N PHE A 37 7.16 -3.24 8.52
CA PHE A 37 7.88 -4.23 7.71
C PHE A 37 9.14 -4.80 8.38
N ALA A 38 9.65 -4.16 9.44
CA ALA A 38 10.84 -4.61 10.15
C ALA A 38 10.72 -6.04 10.72
N PRO A 39 9.59 -6.46 11.34
CA PRO A 39 9.38 -7.85 11.77
C PRO A 39 9.51 -8.86 10.63
N ASN A 40 9.23 -8.42 9.41
CA ASN A 40 9.20 -9.23 8.18
C ASN A 40 10.54 -9.15 7.42
N HIS A 41 11.59 -8.67 8.08
CA HIS A 41 12.95 -8.56 7.54
C HIS A 41 13.05 -7.71 6.25
N VAL A 42 12.13 -6.76 6.07
CA VAL A 42 12.15 -5.78 4.98
C VAL A 42 12.51 -4.42 5.58
N LYS A 43 13.52 -3.77 5.00
CA LYS A 43 13.96 -2.43 5.37
C LYS A 43 13.84 -1.51 4.17
N PHE A 44 13.33 -0.30 4.37
CA PHE A 44 13.30 0.73 3.33
C PHE A 44 14.38 1.77 3.60
N VAL A 45 14.98 2.30 2.52
CA VAL A 45 15.96 3.39 2.58
C VAL A 45 15.45 4.54 1.73
N LEU A 46 15.23 5.69 2.37
CA LEU A 46 14.75 6.89 1.69
C LEU A 46 15.89 7.47 0.85
N GLU A 47 15.73 7.45 -0.46
CA GLU A 47 16.67 8.06 -1.41
C GLU A 47 16.33 9.53 -1.67
N GLY A 48 15.05 9.90 -1.54
CA GLY A 48 14.64 11.30 -1.62
C GLY A 48 13.13 11.49 -1.65
N ILE A 49 12.74 12.76 -1.52
CA ILE A 49 11.36 13.24 -1.62
C ILE A 49 11.30 14.24 -2.76
N THR A 50 10.34 14.07 -3.67
CA THR A 50 10.03 15.07 -4.70
C THR A 50 8.68 15.69 -4.44
N ARG A 51 8.52 16.95 -4.84
CA ARG A 51 7.23 17.66 -4.76
C ARG A 51 6.88 18.26 -6.11
N THR A 52 5.66 18.04 -6.58
CA THR A 52 5.17 18.48 -7.88
C THR A 52 3.81 19.14 -7.70
N ILE A 53 3.65 20.35 -8.25
CA ILE A 53 2.34 20.98 -8.37
C ILE A 53 1.78 20.65 -9.75
N ASN A 54 0.81 19.74 -9.80
CA ASN A 54 0.10 19.38 -11.01
C ASN A 54 -1.29 18.84 -10.64
N ALA A 55 -2.31 19.69 -10.79
CA ALA A 55 -3.67 19.34 -10.43
C ALA A 55 -4.20 18.15 -11.23
N ALA A 56 -3.92 18.08 -12.54
CA ALA A 56 -4.40 17.00 -13.40
C ALA A 56 -3.86 15.62 -12.97
N TRP A 57 -2.59 15.56 -12.58
CA TRP A 57 -1.97 14.35 -12.04
C TRP A 57 -2.47 14.04 -10.63
N SER A 58 -2.60 15.06 -9.77
CA SER A 58 -3.00 14.89 -8.37
C SER A 58 -4.46 14.43 -8.19
N THR A 59 -5.33 14.74 -9.15
CA THR A 59 -6.75 14.38 -9.07
C THR A 59 -7.17 13.25 -9.99
N ASP A 60 -6.25 12.70 -10.81
CA ASP A 60 -6.50 11.67 -11.83
C ASP A 60 -7.79 11.85 -12.67
N VAL A 61 -8.21 13.11 -12.86
CA VAL A 61 -9.46 13.43 -13.58
C VAL A 61 -9.35 13.02 -15.06
N THR A 62 -8.12 13.01 -15.60
CA THR A 62 -7.84 12.73 -17.01
C THR A 62 -7.27 11.34 -17.28
N GLY A 63 -7.08 10.49 -16.26
CA GLY A 63 -6.39 9.20 -16.44
C GLY A 63 -4.89 9.37 -16.71
N ALA A 64 -4.27 10.38 -16.10
CA ALA A 64 -2.88 10.78 -16.38
C ALA A 64 -1.84 10.00 -15.57
N GLU A 65 -2.22 8.90 -14.93
CA GLU A 65 -1.34 8.12 -14.06
C GLU A 65 -0.07 7.65 -14.77
N LEU A 66 -0.21 7.05 -15.97
CA LEU A 66 0.95 6.57 -16.72
C LEU A 66 1.91 7.71 -17.07
N GLU A 67 1.38 8.87 -17.47
CA GLU A 67 2.18 10.07 -17.75
C GLU A 67 2.91 10.54 -16.50
N MET A 68 2.19 10.72 -15.38
CA MET A 68 2.73 11.12 -14.09
C MET A 68 3.85 10.19 -13.64
N LYS A 69 3.57 8.88 -13.57
CA LYS A 69 4.54 7.90 -13.08
C LYS A 69 5.72 7.75 -14.04
N SER A 70 5.51 7.84 -15.36
CA SER A 70 6.62 7.84 -16.34
C SER A 70 7.54 9.05 -16.15
N ALA A 71 7.00 10.22 -15.82
CA ALA A 71 7.77 11.43 -15.60
C ALA A 71 8.51 11.44 -14.26
N LEU A 72 7.90 10.86 -13.21
CA LEU A 72 8.38 11.01 -11.83
C LEU A 72 9.21 9.83 -11.32
N ARG A 73 8.98 8.61 -11.84
CA ARG A 73 9.64 7.38 -11.37
C ARG A 73 11.16 7.55 -11.27
N LYS A 74 11.72 6.99 -10.19
CA LYS A 74 13.16 6.91 -9.93
C LYS A 74 13.61 5.47 -9.75
N GLY A 75 14.85 5.24 -10.14
CA GLY A 75 15.55 3.96 -9.96
C GLY A 75 15.11 2.85 -10.91
N ASP A 76 15.58 1.65 -10.61
CA ASP A 76 15.28 0.41 -11.33
C ASP A 76 13.96 -0.22 -10.85
N TYR A 77 13.67 -1.46 -11.24
CA TYR A 77 12.43 -2.15 -10.84
C TYR A 77 12.42 -2.57 -9.37
N LYS A 78 13.59 -2.56 -8.70
CA LYS A 78 13.74 -2.81 -7.25
C LYS A 78 13.44 -1.59 -6.40
N THR A 79 13.38 -0.42 -7.02
CA THR A 79 13.14 0.84 -6.33
C THR A 79 11.64 1.06 -6.15
N LEU A 80 11.21 1.15 -4.88
CA LEU A 80 9.84 1.52 -4.52
C LEU A 80 9.62 3.00 -4.79
N ASN A 81 8.56 3.32 -5.52
CA ASN A 81 8.10 4.68 -5.72
C ASN A 81 6.73 4.82 -5.08
N LEU A 82 6.63 5.68 -4.06
CA LEU A 82 5.39 6.02 -3.37
C LEU A 82 4.88 7.35 -3.91
N TYR A 83 3.64 7.40 -4.38
CA TYR A 83 3.01 8.61 -4.89
C TYR A 83 1.90 9.02 -3.93
N PHE A 84 1.84 10.31 -3.60
CA PHE A 84 0.79 10.89 -2.75
C PHE A 84 0.00 11.90 -3.58
N THR A 85 -1.31 11.67 -3.73
CA THR A 85 -2.20 12.48 -4.57
C THR A 85 -3.44 12.91 -3.79
N THR A 86 -4.17 13.91 -4.29
CA THR A 86 -5.33 14.48 -3.58
C THR A 86 -6.60 13.65 -3.76
N PHE A 87 -6.76 12.99 -4.89
CA PHE A 87 -7.93 12.18 -5.20
C PHE A 87 -7.53 10.90 -5.93
N LEU A 88 -8.24 9.83 -5.61
CA LEU A 88 -8.19 8.53 -6.27
C LEU A 88 -9.62 8.14 -6.66
N ARG A 89 -9.79 7.44 -7.78
CA ARG A 89 -11.12 7.03 -8.27
C ARG A 89 -11.77 6.03 -7.32
N GLY A 90 -13.10 6.10 -7.20
CA GLY A 90 -13.90 5.11 -6.48
C GLY A 90 -13.72 5.11 -4.97
N ASP A 91 -13.46 6.27 -4.37
CA ASP A 91 -13.23 6.46 -2.93
C ASP A 91 -12.04 5.67 -2.35
N ALA A 92 -11.14 5.18 -3.21
CA ALA A 92 -9.95 4.45 -2.80
C ALA A 92 -9.03 5.30 -1.91
N LEU A 93 -8.40 4.65 -0.92
CA LEU A 93 -7.35 5.24 -0.08
C LEU A 93 -5.96 5.07 -0.70
N GLY A 94 -5.77 4.00 -1.46
CA GLY A 94 -4.55 3.71 -2.19
C GLY A 94 -4.80 2.65 -3.26
N TYR A 95 -3.77 2.41 -4.07
CA TYR A 95 -3.65 1.22 -4.90
C TYR A 95 -2.17 0.98 -5.23
N ALA A 96 -1.83 -0.28 -5.55
CA ALA A 96 -0.53 -0.65 -6.10
C ALA A 96 -0.65 -1.66 -7.23
N TYR A 97 0.41 -1.75 -8.03
CA TYR A 97 0.52 -2.81 -9.03
C TYR A 97 1.32 -3.97 -8.49
N TYR A 98 0.76 -5.17 -8.68
CA TYR A 98 1.47 -6.42 -8.44
C TYR A 98 2.79 -6.48 -9.22
N PRO A 99 3.82 -7.13 -8.65
CA PRO A 99 5.06 -7.37 -9.36
C PRO A 99 4.81 -8.26 -10.59
N THR A 100 5.47 -7.94 -11.70
CA THR A 100 5.34 -8.64 -12.97
C THR A 100 6.64 -8.56 -13.76
N THR A 101 6.78 -9.41 -14.78
CA THR A 101 7.91 -9.33 -15.70
C THR A 101 7.77 -8.08 -16.55
N THR A 102 8.84 -7.29 -16.63
CA THR A 102 8.81 -6.00 -17.30
C THR A 102 10.15 -5.64 -17.93
N THR A 103 10.14 -4.68 -18.85
CA THR A 103 11.34 -4.05 -19.40
C THR A 103 11.38 -2.58 -19.03
N VAL A 104 12.59 -2.03 -18.87
CA VAL A 104 12.81 -0.62 -18.49
C VAL A 104 12.08 0.31 -19.48
N GLY A 105 11.28 1.23 -18.93
CA GLY A 105 10.52 2.22 -19.69
C GLY A 105 9.20 1.72 -20.28
N SER A 106 8.88 0.42 -20.15
CA SER A 106 7.55 -0.08 -20.52
C SER A 106 6.45 0.46 -19.59
N PRO A 107 5.17 0.45 -20.00
CA PRO A 107 4.08 0.88 -19.14
C PRO A 107 4.03 0.13 -17.80
N ALA A 108 4.24 -1.19 -17.79
CA ALA A 108 4.26 -1.98 -16.55
C ALA A 108 5.42 -1.58 -15.61
N PHE A 109 6.59 -1.23 -16.17
CA PHE A 109 7.71 -0.71 -15.38
C PHE A 109 7.37 0.67 -14.79
N ASN A 110 6.82 1.58 -15.60
CA ASN A 110 6.53 2.94 -15.17
C ASN A 110 5.39 2.98 -14.14
N LEU A 111 4.35 2.18 -14.30
CA LEU A 111 3.20 2.13 -13.38
C LEU A 111 3.54 1.52 -12.00
N SER A 112 4.58 0.69 -11.93
CA SER A 112 4.97 0.02 -10.68
C SER A 112 5.26 1.00 -9.55
N GLY A 113 4.79 0.66 -8.35
CA GLY A 113 4.82 1.48 -7.15
C GLY A 113 3.45 1.46 -6.47
N ALA A 114 3.29 2.30 -5.47
CA ALA A 114 2.02 2.49 -4.75
C ALA A 114 1.59 3.95 -4.81
N THR A 115 0.32 4.19 -5.14
CA THR A 115 -0.31 5.51 -5.11
C THR A 115 -1.23 5.56 -3.90
N ASN A 116 -1.14 6.62 -3.10
CA ASN A 116 -1.87 6.78 -1.85
C ASN A 116 -2.52 8.15 -1.81
N ARG A 117 -3.68 8.26 -1.17
CA ARG A 117 -4.31 9.54 -0.89
C ARG A 117 -3.47 10.27 0.16
N PHE A 118 -3.24 11.57 -0.05
CA PHE A 118 -2.29 12.35 0.75
C PHE A 118 -2.65 12.45 2.23
N ASP A 119 -3.92 12.33 2.57
CA ASP A 119 -4.50 12.53 3.89
C ASP A 119 -4.54 11.25 4.75
N THR A 120 -4.03 10.12 4.23
CA THR A 120 -3.89 8.85 4.97
C THR A 120 -2.56 8.74 5.73
N VAL A 121 -1.67 9.70 5.54
CA VAL A 121 -0.41 9.79 6.29
C VAL A 121 -0.66 10.03 7.78
N PRO A 122 0.30 9.70 8.67
CA PRO A 122 0.20 10.02 10.10
C PRO A 122 -0.16 11.49 10.35
N GLY A 123 -1.28 11.71 11.04
CA GLY A 123 -1.79 13.06 11.35
C GLY A 123 -2.57 13.73 10.21
N GLY A 124 -2.84 13.03 9.12
CA GLY A 124 -3.71 13.48 8.03
C GLY A 124 -5.19 13.51 8.41
N SER A 125 -6.05 13.97 7.48
CA SER A 125 -7.48 14.17 7.72
C SER A 125 -8.36 12.94 7.45
N ALA A 126 -7.81 11.84 6.91
CA ALA A 126 -8.56 10.61 6.67
C ALA A 126 -8.88 9.88 7.98
N THR A 127 -9.98 10.25 8.63
CA THR A 127 -10.38 9.67 9.93
C THR A 127 -10.39 8.14 9.86
N ASN A 128 -9.78 7.48 10.86
CA ASN A 128 -9.54 6.03 10.97
C ASN A 128 -8.48 5.43 10.03
N TYR A 129 -7.95 6.21 9.09
CA TYR A 129 -6.99 5.78 8.07
C TYR A 129 -5.79 6.73 7.99
N ASN A 130 -5.50 7.47 9.05
CA ASN A 130 -4.50 8.53 9.12
C ASN A 130 -3.34 8.18 10.07
N LEU A 131 -3.00 6.89 10.19
CA LEU A 131 -1.81 6.41 10.89
C LEU A 131 -0.77 5.84 9.91
N GLY A 132 -0.97 6.02 8.60
CA GLY A 132 -0.05 5.61 7.55
C GLY A 132 -0.08 4.12 7.20
N LYS A 133 -1.10 3.37 7.64
CA LYS A 133 -1.20 1.93 7.34
C LYS A 133 -1.72 1.66 5.93
N THR A 134 -2.40 2.62 5.29
CA THR A 134 -2.70 2.53 3.84
C THR A 134 -1.43 2.28 3.02
N VAL A 135 -0.35 3.03 3.25
CA VAL A 135 0.93 2.78 2.55
C VAL A 135 1.47 1.38 2.84
N THR A 136 1.25 0.87 4.04
CA THR A 136 1.71 -0.49 4.42
C THR A 136 0.95 -1.56 3.62
N HIS A 137 -0.37 -1.43 3.55
CA HIS A 137 -1.26 -2.26 2.74
C HIS A 137 -0.87 -2.25 1.26
N GLU A 138 -0.72 -1.06 0.66
CA GLU A 138 -0.36 -0.94 -0.75
C GLU A 138 1.03 -1.48 -1.07
N VAL A 139 1.98 -1.34 -0.15
CA VAL A 139 3.31 -1.94 -0.33
C VAL A 139 3.24 -3.47 -0.20
N GLY A 140 2.31 -4.02 0.59
CA GLY A 140 2.01 -5.45 0.61
C GLY A 140 1.58 -5.96 -0.77
N HIS A 141 0.65 -5.27 -1.45
CA HIS A 141 0.29 -5.56 -2.84
C HIS A 141 1.48 -5.43 -3.81
N TRP A 142 2.28 -4.37 -3.68
CA TRP A 142 3.49 -4.20 -4.48
C TRP A 142 4.49 -5.35 -4.25
N MET A 143 4.49 -5.97 -3.07
CA MET A 143 5.28 -7.17 -2.76
C MET A 143 4.58 -8.48 -3.13
N GLY A 144 3.36 -8.46 -3.67
CA GLY A 144 2.68 -9.65 -4.19
C GLY A 144 1.62 -10.27 -3.29
N LEU A 145 1.20 -9.58 -2.22
CA LEU A 145 0.15 -10.06 -1.33
C LEU A 145 -1.25 -9.70 -1.86
N ALA A 146 -2.15 -10.66 -1.84
CA ALA A 146 -3.57 -10.47 -2.09
C ALA A 146 -4.27 -9.92 -0.84
N HIS A 147 -5.51 -9.47 -0.99
CA HIS A 147 -6.33 -9.19 0.20
C HIS A 147 -6.63 -10.49 0.92
N THR A 148 -6.71 -10.46 2.26
CA THR A 148 -7.00 -11.67 3.04
C THR A 148 -8.38 -12.29 2.73
N PHE A 149 -9.33 -11.47 2.27
CA PHE A 149 -10.69 -11.88 1.87
C PHE A 149 -10.82 -12.20 0.38
N ASP A 150 -9.71 -12.21 -0.39
CA ASP A 150 -9.78 -12.59 -1.80
C ASP A 150 -10.33 -14.03 -1.91
N GLY A 151 -11.24 -14.23 -2.87
CA GLY A 151 -12.07 -15.42 -2.96
C GLY A 151 -13.50 -15.22 -2.46
N TYR A 152 -13.73 -14.28 -1.53
CA TYR A 152 -15.05 -13.91 -0.99
C TYR A 152 -15.89 -15.14 -0.57
N SER A 153 -15.23 -16.09 0.11
CA SER A 153 -15.74 -17.43 0.37
C SER A 153 -15.08 -18.02 1.61
N CYS A 154 -15.80 -18.88 2.34
CA CYS A 154 -15.23 -19.70 3.41
C CYS A 154 -14.53 -20.97 2.88
N ASP A 155 -14.58 -21.16 1.56
CA ASP A 155 -13.97 -22.27 0.85
C ASP A 155 -12.85 -21.80 -0.08
N GLY A 156 -11.91 -22.70 -0.39
CA GLY A 156 -10.86 -22.45 -1.35
C GLY A 156 -9.59 -21.86 -0.73
N PRO A 157 -8.67 -21.35 -1.56
CA PRO A 157 -7.34 -20.96 -1.11
C PRO A 157 -7.27 -19.56 -0.48
N GLY A 158 -8.38 -18.82 -0.41
CA GLY A 158 -8.39 -17.42 0.05
C GLY A 158 -7.41 -16.55 -0.73
N ASP A 159 -6.52 -15.87 0.00
CA ASP A 159 -5.44 -15.03 -0.52
C ASP A 159 -4.20 -15.83 -1.02
N TYR A 160 -4.30 -17.15 -1.09
CA TYR A 160 -3.23 -18.09 -1.44
C TYR A 160 -2.06 -18.08 -0.44
N VAL A 161 -2.33 -17.72 0.81
CA VAL A 161 -1.42 -17.86 1.93
C VAL A 161 -2.07 -18.79 2.97
N ALA A 162 -1.35 -19.79 3.45
CA ALA A 162 -1.97 -20.87 4.22
C ALA A 162 -2.15 -20.57 5.72
N ASP A 163 -1.48 -19.55 6.25
CA ASP A 163 -1.55 -19.15 7.66
C ASP A 163 -2.40 -17.88 7.86
N THR A 164 -3.13 -17.47 6.83
CA THR A 164 -4.18 -16.45 6.87
C THR A 164 -5.53 -17.17 6.89
N ALA A 165 -6.32 -16.93 7.94
CA ALA A 165 -7.66 -17.51 8.05
C ALA A 165 -8.54 -17.04 6.88
N VAL A 166 -9.28 -17.97 6.26
CA VAL A 166 -10.21 -17.65 5.19
C VAL A 166 -11.42 -16.93 5.76
N HIS A 167 -11.89 -15.90 5.06
CA HIS A 167 -13.07 -15.14 5.48
C HIS A 167 -13.83 -14.61 4.26
N SER A 168 -15.13 -14.42 4.41
CA SER A 168 -16.03 -14.23 3.27
C SER A 168 -16.24 -12.76 2.87
N ALA A 169 -15.78 -11.82 3.69
CA ALA A 169 -15.98 -10.39 3.46
C ALA A 169 -14.88 -9.55 4.11
N PRO A 170 -14.50 -8.40 3.53
CA PRO A 170 -13.56 -7.47 4.16
C PRO A 170 -14.07 -7.00 5.53
N THR A 171 -13.16 -6.94 6.50
CA THR A 171 -13.47 -6.36 7.81
C THR A 171 -13.76 -4.87 7.68
N ARG A 172 -14.72 -4.37 8.46
CA ARG A 172 -14.98 -2.94 8.61
C ARG A 172 -14.82 -2.52 10.06
N GLY A 173 -14.06 -1.46 10.28
CA GLY A 173 -13.85 -0.91 11.62
C GLY A 173 -12.81 -1.69 12.42
N CYS A 174 -13.10 -1.88 13.71
CA CYS A 174 -12.25 -2.60 14.66
C CYS A 174 -13.07 -3.61 15.49
N PRO A 175 -13.73 -4.60 14.85
CA PRO A 175 -14.51 -5.57 15.59
C PRO A 175 -13.62 -6.46 16.45
N ILE A 176 -14.18 -7.04 17.50
CA ILE A 176 -13.49 -8.01 18.36
C ILE A 176 -14.09 -9.38 18.09
N GLY A 177 -13.25 -10.34 17.70
CA GLY A 177 -13.65 -11.73 17.49
C GLY A 177 -14.65 -11.93 16.34
N LEU A 178 -14.54 -11.11 15.28
CA LEU A 178 -15.30 -11.35 14.05
C LEU A 178 -14.85 -12.69 13.46
N ASP A 179 -15.83 -13.49 13.06
CA ASP A 179 -15.63 -14.78 12.41
C ASP A 179 -16.79 -14.97 11.44
N THR A 180 -16.54 -14.72 10.16
CA THR A 180 -17.53 -14.90 9.09
C THR A 180 -17.57 -16.34 8.57
N CYS A 181 -16.60 -17.17 8.97
CA CYS A 181 -16.41 -18.53 8.47
C CYS A 181 -16.23 -19.51 9.65
N ILE A 182 -17.29 -19.66 10.44
CA ILE A 182 -17.30 -20.41 11.72
C ILE A 182 -16.85 -21.87 11.62
N ASP A 183 -16.96 -22.48 10.44
CA ASP A 183 -16.55 -23.87 10.19
C ASP A 183 -15.09 -23.98 9.69
N ALA A 184 -14.44 -22.83 9.42
CA ALA A 184 -13.04 -22.73 9.02
C ALA A 184 -12.12 -22.49 10.24
N GLU A 185 -10.81 -22.58 10.02
CA GLU A 185 -9.82 -22.42 11.09
C GLU A 185 -9.53 -20.94 11.36
N GLY A 186 -9.86 -20.50 12.58
CA GLY A 186 -9.49 -19.19 13.12
C GLY A 186 -10.50 -18.07 12.82
N PRO A 187 -10.47 -16.97 13.58
CA PRO A 187 -11.30 -15.79 13.32
C PRO A 187 -10.83 -15.04 12.07
N ASP A 188 -11.66 -14.11 11.58
CA ASP A 188 -11.31 -13.22 10.48
C ASP A 188 -10.00 -12.47 10.83
N PRO A 189 -9.08 -12.29 9.86
CA PRO A 189 -7.77 -11.70 10.07
C PRO A 189 -7.81 -10.15 10.21
N ILE A 190 -8.62 -9.66 11.15
CA ILE A 190 -8.91 -8.23 11.43
C ILE A 190 -7.64 -7.40 11.61
N HIS A 191 -6.60 -7.99 12.19
CA HIS A 191 -5.33 -7.33 12.52
C HIS A 191 -4.29 -7.40 11.39
N ASN A 192 -4.60 -8.09 10.30
CA ASN A 192 -3.69 -8.25 9.18
C ASN A 192 -3.66 -6.99 8.30
N TYR A 193 -2.47 -6.53 7.92
CA TYR A 193 -2.32 -5.36 7.04
C TYR A 193 -3.02 -5.49 5.68
N MET A 194 -3.34 -6.70 5.22
CA MET A 194 -4.01 -6.97 3.94
C MET A 194 -5.54 -7.13 4.05
N ASP A 195 -6.14 -6.88 5.21
CA ASP A 195 -7.59 -6.70 5.36
C ASP A 195 -7.98 -5.21 5.14
N TYR A 196 -9.23 -4.82 5.41
CA TYR A 196 -9.80 -3.45 5.26
C TYR A 196 -10.24 -2.80 6.60
N SER A 197 -9.72 -3.31 7.72
CA SER A 197 -9.90 -2.73 9.05
C SER A 197 -9.42 -1.27 9.15
N TYR A 198 -9.75 -0.60 10.25
CA TYR A 198 -9.15 0.70 10.57
C TYR A 198 -7.67 0.56 10.88
N ASP A 199 -6.90 1.64 10.62
CA ASP A 199 -5.45 1.67 10.83
C ASP A 199 -5.06 1.28 12.27
N ALA A 200 -5.89 1.63 13.25
CA ALA A 200 -5.67 1.36 14.66
C ALA A 200 -5.75 -0.13 15.04
N CYS A 201 -6.27 -0.98 14.14
CA CYS A 201 -6.43 -2.41 14.36
C CYS A 201 -5.34 -3.22 13.69
N TYR A 202 -4.63 -2.64 12.72
CA TYR A 202 -3.60 -3.38 12.00
C TYR A 202 -2.33 -3.53 12.82
N GLU A 203 -1.83 -4.75 12.88
CA GLU A 203 -0.67 -5.12 13.70
C GLU A 203 0.37 -5.89 12.89
N GLU A 204 -0.03 -6.73 11.92
CA GLU A 204 0.90 -7.73 11.38
C GLU A 204 0.71 -8.15 9.91
N PHE A 205 1.79 -8.72 9.37
CA PHE A 205 1.76 -9.70 8.29
C PHE A 205 2.04 -11.09 8.89
N THR A 206 1.53 -12.14 8.27
CA THR A 206 1.82 -13.51 8.71
C THR A 206 3.22 -13.98 8.25
N ALA A 207 3.67 -15.11 8.78
CA ALA A 207 4.95 -15.70 8.41
C ALA A 207 4.96 -16.15 6.93
N LEU A 208 3.87 -16.72 6.42
CA LEU A 208 3.78 -17.13 5.03
C LEU A 208 3.46 -15.97 4.08
N GLN A 209 2.83 -14.88 4.54
CA GLN A 209 2.80 -13.62 3.79
C GLN A 209 4.23 -13.08 3.62
N THR A 210 5.04 -13.09 4.68
CA THR A 210 6.46 -12.74 4.58
C THR A 210 7.19 -13.61 3.58
N LYS A 211 7.02 -14.93 3.66
CA LYS A 211 7.61 -15.85 2.67
C LYS A 211 7.19 -15.50 1.24
N ARG A 212 5.89 -15.28 1.01
CA ARG A 212 5.35 -14.90 -0.30
C ARG A 212 5.95 -13.60 -0.82
N MET A 213 6.09 -12.58 0.02
CA MET A 213 6.74 -11.32 -0.36
C MET A 213 8.17 -11.55 -0.87
N PHE A 214 8.93 -12.43 -0.23
CA PHE A 214 10.30 -12.77 -0.66
C PHE A 214 10.31 -13.60 -1.95
N ASP A 215 9.42 -14.58 -2.10
CA ASP A 215 9.30 -15.38 -3.33
C ASP A 215 8.99 -14.46 -4.54
N MET A 216 8.03 -13.55 -4.38
CA MET A 216 7.64 -12.58 -5.42
C MET A 216 8.76 -11.57 -5.68
N TRP A 217 9.47 -11.13 -4.65
CA TRP A 217 10.64 -10.27 -4.79
C TRP A 217 11.71 -10.92 -5.67
N TYR A 218 12.15 -12.14 -5.34
CA TYR A 218 13.23 -12.79 -6.10
C TYR A 218 12.79 -13.27 -7.49
N MET A 219 11.50 -13.46 -7.73
CA MET A 219 10.98 -13.83 -9.04
C MET A 219 10.99 -12.64 -10.02
N TYR A 220 10.59 -11.45 -9.57
CA TYR A 220 10.30 -10.32 -10.47
C TYR A 220 11.30 -9.17 -10.39
N ARG A 221 12.14 -9.11 -9.35
CA ARG A 221 13.06 -8.00 -9.09
C ARG A 221 14.50 -8.47 -9.05
#